data_AF-A0A497UW76-F1
#
_entry.id   AF-A0A497UW76-F1
#
_cell.length_a   1.000
_cell.length_b   1.000
_cell.length_c   1.000
_cell.angle_alpha   90.00
_cell.angle_beta   90.00
_cell.angle_gamma   90.00
#
_symmetry.space_group_name_H-M   'P 1'
#
loop_
_entity.id
_entity.type
_entity.pdbx_description
1 polymer ?
#
loop_
_entity_poly.entity_id
_entity_poly.type
_entity_poly.pdbx_seq_one_letter_code
_entity_poly.pdbx_strand_id
1 'polypeptide(L)'
;MKVQLFSIALLVSSFSFAQSWNTTGNSGTNPSNNFIGTTDNQPLVFKTNNTKVMNILPNGVINVGTNDPGGSGEAYFRIYKEDNLAFEIANSLGSFQIGKSGCSGCWGGQIGDTVLRNLGKSHNIIIAQPNDGNDGSTYFGIQDAYNGTWVKFFNNAIARFDGKIKAKEVEVKANVWADYVFKKEYQLKSLEEVEKHINEKGHLPNIPTAQQVLENGINVAEMNSKLLEKIEELTLYSIEQNKQLKFQAEEIKMLRKQSEELQELKSQVQQLLSTKK
;
A
#
# COMPACT_ATOMS: atom_id res chain seq x y z
N MET A 1 -1.46 -12.77 109.93
CA MET A 1 -0.87 -11.89 108.88
C MET A 1 -1.69 -12.03 107.61
N LYS A 2 -2.33 -10.95 107.14
CA LYS A 2 -3.10 -10.92 105.89
C LYS A 2 -2.13 -10.73 104.72
N VAL A 3 -2.11 -11.67 103.78
CA VAL A 3 -1.39 -11.50 102.50
C VAL A 3 -2.40 -10.96 101.49
N GLN A 4 -2.27 -9.68 101.14
CA GLN A 4 -3.03 -9.11 100.03
C GLN A 4 -2.40 -9.56 98.71
N LEU A 5 -3.11 -10.39 97.94
CA LEU A 5 -2.78 -10.63 96.54
C LEU A 5 -3.21 -9.41 95.72
N PHE A 6 -2.24 -8.66 95.21
CA PHE A 6 -2.47 -7.69 94.14
C PHE A 6 -2.60 -8.45 92.81
N SER A 7 -3.80 -8.48 92.24
CA SER A 7 -4.04 -9.01 90.90
C SER A 7 -3.72 -7.91 89.89
N ILE A 8 -2.64 -8.08 89.12
CA ILE A 8 -2.32 -7.22 87.98
C ILE A 8 -3.22 -7.66 86.82
N ALA A 9 -4.23 -6.87 86.50
CA ALA A 9 -5.04 -7.06 85.30
C ALA A 9 -4.19 -6.70 84.07
N LEU A 10 -3.77 -7.70 83.30
CA LEU A 10 -3.11 -7.50 82.02
C LEU A 10 -4.18 -7.06 81.00
N LEU A 11 -4.24 -5.76 80.71
CA LEU A 11 -5.10 -5.22 79.65
C LEU A 11 -4.50 -5.61 78.29
N VAL A 12 -4.92 -6.76 77.76
CA VAL A 12 -4.59 -7.16 76.39
C VAL A 12 -5.46 -6.34 75.43
N SER A 13 -4.97 -5.18 75.01
CA SER A 13 -5.57 -4.45 73.89
C SER A 13 -5.26 -5.22 72.60
N SER A 14 -6.26 -5.93 72.07
CA SER A 14 -6.19 -6.50 70.73
C SER A 14 -6.21 -5.37 69.71
N PHE A 15 -5.03 -4.95 69.24
CA PHE A 15 -4.92 -4.09 68.08
C PHE A 15 -5.25 -4.92 66.83
N SER A 16 -6.48 -4.79 66.34
CA SER A 16 -6.80 -5.19 64.96
C SER A 16 -6.14 -4.19 64.03
N PHE A 17 -4.91 -4.46 63.62
CA PHE A 17 -4.30 -3.70 62.53
C PHE A 17 -5.10 -4.00 61.27
N ALA A 18 -5.64 -2.96 60.63
CA ALA A 18 -6.07 -3.09 59.25
C ALA A 18 -4.89 -3.63 58.44
N GLN A 19 -5.11 -4.71 57.70
CA GLN A 19 -4.04 -5.33 56.93
C GLN A 19 -3.62 -4.38 55.80
N SER A 20 -2.47 -3.73 55.96
CA SER A 20 -1.89 -2.83 54.96
C SER A 20 -1.17 -3.60 53.85
N TRP A 21 -1.08 -2.99 52.68
CA TRP A 21 -0.15 -3.46 51.65
C TRP A 21 1.25 -2.92 51.92
N ASN A 22 2.23 -3.80 52.13
CA ASN A 22 3.61 -3.38 52.41
C ASN A 22 4.37 -2.98 51.14
N THR A 23 5.32 -2.06 51.26
CA THR A 23 6.19 -1.61 50.14
C THR A 23 7.12 -2.70 49.61
N THR A 24 7.38 -3.75 50.42
CA THR A 24 8.12 -4.95 50.03
C THR A 24 7.21 -6.10 49.59
N GLY A 25 5.90 -5.86 49.52
CA GLY A 25 4.89 -6.89 49.24
C GLY A 25 4.45 -7.67 50.47
N ASN A 26 3.34 -8.41 50.32
CA ASN A 26 2.74 -9.26 51.35
C ASN A 26 2.90 -10.74 50.94
N SER A 27 3.19 -11.63 51.90
CA SER A 27 3.17 -13.09 51.70
C SER A 27 1.87 -13.71 52.22
N GLY A 28 1.52 -14.92 51.76
CA GLY A 28 0.36 -15.68 52.25
C GLY A 28 -1.02 -15.14 51.84
N THR A 29 -1.10 -14.36 50.76
CA THR A 29 -2.37 -13.79 50.28
C THR A 29 -3.31 -14.85 49.68
N ASN A 30 -4.61 -14.67 49.86
CA ASN A 30 -5.67 -15.40 49.17
C ASN A 30 -6.37 -14.45 48.17
N PRO A 31 -6.26 -14.66 46.85
CA PRO A 31 -6.85 -13.78 45.84
C PRO A 31 -8.38 -13.60 45.93
N SER A 32 -9.11 -14.50 46.60
CA SER A 32 -10.56 -14.34 46.81
C SER A 32 -10.90 -13.24 47.83
N ASN A 33 -9.99 -13.00 48.78
CA ASN A 33 -10.24 -12.13 49.94
C ASN A 33 -9.22 -10.99 50.07
N ASN A 34 -8.09 -11.06 49.36
CA ASN A 34 -7.01 -10.09 49.44
C ASN A 34 -6.78 -9.47 48.07
N PHE A 35 -6.90 -8.15 48.01
CA PHE A 35 -6.69 -7.37 46.80
C PHE A 35 -6.25 -5.95 47.16
N ILE A 36 -5.69 -5.24 46.17
CA ILE A 36 -5.47 -3.80 46.23
C ILE A 36 -6.64 -3.17 45.46
N GLY A 37 -7.50 -2.43 46.16
CA GLY A 37 -8.71 -1.87 45.54
C GLY A 37 -9.62 -1.18 46.55
N THR A 38 -10.81 -0.84 46.07
CA THR A 38 -11.91 -0.28 46.83
C THR A 38 -13.06 -1.28 46.89
N THR A 39 -13.86 -1.25 47.97
CA THR A 39 -15.07 -2.07 48.13
C THR A 39 -16.36 -1.27 47.91
N ASP A 40 -16.23 0.01 47.58
CA ASP A 40 -17.31 0.96 47.33
C ASP A 40 -17.22 1.54 45.91
N ASN A 41 -18.14 2.43 45.56
CA ASN A 41 -18.19 3.07 44.24
C ASN A 41 -17.18 4.23 44.11
N GLN A 42 -15.96 4.04 44.61
CA GLN A 42 -14.87 5.01 44.52
C GLN A 42 -13.73 4.49 43.65
N PRO A 43 -13.01 5.36 42.91
CA PRO A 43 -11.87 4.95 42.12
C PRO A 43 -10.69 4.47 42.99
N LEU A 44 -9.96 3.44 42.52
CA LEU A 44 -8.62 3.13 43.02
C LEU A 44 -7.62 4.12 42.42
N VAL A 45 -6.95 4.93 43.24
CA VAL A 45 -6.09 6.03 42.79
C VAL A 45 -4.61 5.75 43.07
N PHE A 46 -3.77 5.86 42.06
CA PHE A 46 -2.32 5.84 42.15
C PHE A 46 -1.75 7.25 42.04
N LYS A 47 -0.85 7.61 42.96
CA LYS A 47 -0.28 8.96 43.05
C LYS A 47 1.25 8.92 43.10
N THR A 48 1.86 9.96 42.54
CA THR A 48 3.28 10.30 42.72
C THR A 48 3.36 11.73 43.20
N ASN A 49 4.11 11.99 44.28
CA ASN A 49 4.20 13.34 44.88
C ASN A 49 2.82 13.97 45.16
N ASN A 50 1.88 13.17 45.70
CA ASN A 50 0.47 13.53 45.94
C ASN A 50 -0.38 13.90 44.69
N THR A 51 0.20 13.84 43.49
CA THR A 51 -0.51 14.03 42.22
C THR A 51 -1.04 12.69 41.71
N LYS A 52 -2.34 12.62 41.37
CA LYS A 52 -2.93 11.46 40.70
C LYS A 52 -2.29 11.28 39.32
N VAL A 53 -1.67 10.13 39.09
CA VAL A 53 -1.02 9.77 37.82
C VAL A 53 -1.71 8.61 37.12
N MET A 54 -2.49 7.82 37.85
CA MET A 54 -3.32 6.74 37.30
C MET A 54 -4.51 6.49 38.23
N ASN A 55 -5.64 6.05 37.69
CA ASN A 55 -6.72 5.50 38.50
C ASN A 55 -7.53 4.45 37.73
N ILE A 56 -8.21 3.58 38.48
CA ILE A 56 -9.23 2.67 37.98
C ILE A 56 -10.57 3.18 38.49
N LEU A 57 -11.47 3.56 37.59
CA LEU A 57 -12.83 4.00 37.91
C LEU A 57 -13.72 2.79 38.27
N PRO A 58 -14.82 2.99 39.03
CA PRO A 58 -15.72 1.88 39.38
C PRO A 58 -16.33 1.12 38.20
N ASN A 59 -16.40 1.75 37.02
CA ASN A 59 -16.86 1.13 35.78
C ASN A 59 -15.75 0.35 35.03
N GLY A 60 -14.56 0.20 35.63
CA GLY A 60 -13.44 -0.55 35.08
C GLY A 60 -12.52 0.25 34.14
N VAL A 61 -12.82 1.53 33.87
CA VAL A 61 -11.95 2.37 33.02
C VAL A 61 -10.65 2.71 33.76
N ILE A 62 -9.53 2.46 33.11
CA ILE A 62 -8.18 2.79 33.57
C ILE A 62 -7.75 4.09 32.88
N ASN A 63 -7.48 5.13 33.67
CA ASN A 63 -6.86 6.36 33.15
C ASN A 63 -5.39 6.42 33.57
N VAL A 64 -4.52 6.79 32.64
CA VAL A 64 -3.09 7.04 32.86
C VAL A 64 -2.78 8.45 32.39
N GLY A 65 -2.19 9.24 33.28
CA GLY A 65 -1.86 10.64 33.02
C GLY A 65 -2.42 11.61 34.07
N THR A 66 -2.01 12.86 33.95
CA THR A 66 -2.40 13.96 34.83
C THR A 66 -3.31 14.93 34.08
N ASN A 67 -4.23 15.58 34.79
CA ASN A 67 -5.13 16.62 34.25
C ASN A 67 -5.98 16.18 33.04
N ASP A 68 -6.32 14.90 32.95
CA ASP A 68 -7.31 14.43 31.97
C ASP A 68 -8.64 15.13 32.26
N PRO A 69 -9.18 15.96 31.34
CA PRO A 69 -10.44 16.66 31.54
C PRO A 69 -11.64 15.70 31.62
N GLY A 70 -11.42 14.40 31.38
CA GLY A 70 -12.47 13.40 31.25
C GLY A 70 -13.01 13.42 29.82
N GLY A 71 -13.17 12.23 29.25
CA GLY A 71 -13.83 12.04 27.96
C GLY A 71 -15.06 11.17 28.11
N SER A 72 -16.11 11.44 27.34
CA SER A 72 -17.31 10.60 27.20
C SER A 72 -17.08 9.41 26.25
N GLY A 73 -15.85 8.92 26.14
CA GLY A 73 -15.46 7.90 25.16
C GLY A 73 -15.64 6.47 25.68
N GLU A 74 -15.71 5.51 24.76
CA GLU A 74 -15.88 4.08 25.04
C GLU A 74 -14.58 3.36 25.48
N ALA A 75 -13.48 4.11 25.65
CA ALA A 75 -12.18 3.52 25.94
C ALA A 75 -12.09 3.02 27.39
N TYR A 76 -11.83 1.72 27.56
CA TYR A 76 -11.51 1.12 28.86
C TYR A 76 -10.09 1.44 29.35
N PHE A 77 -9.18 1.78 28.45
CA PHE A 77 -7.84 2.24 28.78
C PHE A 77 -7.57 3.57 28.07
N ARG A 78 -7.31 4.61 28.85
CA ARG A 78 -7.14 5.97 28.35
C ARG A 78 -5.80 6.52 28.84
N ILE A 79 -4.95 6.92 27.90
CA ILE A 79 -3.73 7.68 28.22
C ILE A 79 -3.95 9.13 27.82
N TYR A 80 -3.66 10.06 28.72
CA TYR A 80 -3.81 11.49 28.48
C TYR A 80 -2.56 12.27 28.90
N LYS A 81 -2.20 13.23 28.05
CA LYS A 81 -1.27 14.31 28.35
C LYS A 81 -1.69 15.51 27.50
N GLU A 82 -1.61 16.71 28.06
CA GLU A 82 -2.01 17.95 27.39
C GLU A 82 -1.18 18.21 26.12
N ASP A 83 0.13 18.03 26.22
CA ASP A 83 1.05 18.08 25.08
C ASP A 83 1.38 16.68 24.55
N ASN A 84 2.04 16.64 23.38
CA ASN A 84 2.82 15.53 22.80
C ASN A 84 2.80 14.22 23.61
N LEU A 85 1.70 13.47 23.49
CA LEU A 85 1.52 12.17 24.13
C LEU A 85 2.12 11.08 23.26
N ALA A 86 2.86 10.13 23.85
CA ALA A 86 3.30 8.93 23.17
C ALA A 86 3.09 7.69 24.04
N PHE A 87 2.61 6.61 23.42
CA PHE A 87 2.78 5.25 23.91
C PHE A 87 4.04 4.67 23.26
N GLU A 88 4.94 4.10 24.05
CA GLU A 88 6.26 3.66 23.60
C GLU A 88 6.52 2.19 23.97
N ILE A 89 7.08 1.45 23.02
CA ILE A 89 7.74 0.17 23.24
C ILE A 89 9.22 0.37 22.91
N ALA A 90 10.10 0.19 23.89
CA ALA A 90 11.53 0.46 23.75
C ALA A 90 12.40 -0.72 24.21
N ASN A 91 13.58 -0.84 23.61
CA ASN A 91 14.65 -1.72 24.06
C ASN A 91 16.02 -1.05 23.82
N SER A 92 17.12 -1.78 24.01
CA SER A 92 18.48 -1.25 23.81
C SER A 92 18.82 -0.88 22.36
N LEU A 93 17.99 -1.24 21.38
CA LEU A 93 18.20 -0.97 19.96
C LEU A 93 17.40 0.23 19.44
N GLY A 94 16.32 0.61 20.12
CA GLY A 94 15.44 1.69 19.68
C GLY A 94 14.08 1.70 20.37
N SER A 95 13.19 2.54 19.84
CA SER A 95 11.81 2.62 20.32
C SER A 95 10.79 2.83 19.20
N PHE A 96 9.67 2.12 19.30
CA PHE A 96 8.47 2.35 18.51
C PHE A 96 7.49 3.20 19.32
N GLN A 97 7.03 4.29 18.74
CA GLN A 97 6.10 5.23 19.37
C GLN A 97 4.82 5.38 18.53
N ILE A 98 3.68 5.34 19.22
CA ILE A 98 2.40 5.85 18.70
C ILE A 98 2.11 7.14 19.46
N GLY A 99 2.20 8.27 18.76
CA GLY A 99 2.10 9.59 19.37
C GLY A 99 0.96 10.43 18.80
N LYS A 100 0.41 11.33 19.62
CA LYS A 100 -0.52 12.38 19.21
C LYS A 100 0.19 13.74 19.19
N SER A 101 0.37 14.30 18.00
CA SER A 101 1.15 15.54 17.83
C SER A 101 0.39 16.74 18.38
N GLY A 102 1.05 17.49 19.27
CA GLY A 102 0.54 18.72 19.88
C GLY A 102 1.04 20.00 19.22
N CYS A 103 1.97 19.93 18.27
CA CYS A 103 2.54 21.10 17.60
C CYS A 103 2.74 20.88 16.09
N SER A 104 2.82 21.96 15.31
CA SER A 104 3.17 21.89 13.89
C SER A 104 4.64 21.47 13.73
N GLY A 105 4.88 20.40 12.98
CA GLY A 105 6.21 19.81 12.77
C GLY A 105 6.65 18.83 13.87
N CYS A 106 5.91 18.72 14.98
CA CYS A 106 6.20 17.74 16.02
C CYS A 106 6.15 16.32 15.43
N TRP A 107 7.29 15.62 15.51
CA TRP A 107 7.48 14.29 14.92
C TRP A 107 7.19 14.20 13.40
N GLY A 108 7.24 15.34 12.70
CA GLY A 108 6.89 15.45 11.28
C GLY A 108 5.39 15.58 10.99
N GLY A 109 4.53 15.57 12.02
CA GLY A 109 3.08 15.77 11.90
C GLY A 109 2.64 17.21 12.17
N GLN A 110 1.36 17.48 11.93
CA GLN A 110 0.66 18.70 12.33
C GLN A 110 -0.07 18.52 13.65
N ILE A 111 -0.58 19.63 14.22
CA ILE A 111 -1.43 19.59 15.41
C ILE A 111 -2.62 18.68 15.11
N GLY A 112 -2.78 17.62 15.90
CA GLY A 112 -3.88 16.69 15.71
C GLY A 112 -3.48 15.34 15.10
N ASP A 113 -2.32 15.25 14.45
CA ASP A 113 -1.93 14.03 13.76
C ASP A 113 -1.58 12.90 14.73
N THR A 114 -1.93 11.68 14.35
CA THR A 114 -1.38 10.47 14.98
C THR A 114 -0.15 10.04 14.19
N VAL A 115 0.98 9.92 14.86
CA VAL A 115 2.26 9.58 14.27
C VAL A 115 2.69 8.21 14.75
N LEU A 116 2.93 7.29 13.80
CA LEU A 116 3.55 5.99 14.04
C LEU A 116 5.01 6.11 13.61
N ARG A 117 5.96 5.93 14.52
CA ARG A 117 7.38 6.09 14.20
C ARG A 117 8.27 5.11 14.93
N ASN A 118 9.39 4.76 14.31
CA ASN A 118 10.44 3.93 14.89
C ASN A 118 11.77 4.70 14.93
N LEU A 119 12.41 4.76 16.10
CA LEU A 119 13.64 5.50 16.38
C LEU A 119 14.76 4.52 16.79
N GLY A 120 16.02 4.87 16.55
CA GLY A 120 17.16 4.04 16.96
C GLY A 120 18.15 3.78 15.84
N LYS A 121 18.87 2.65 15.92
CA LYS A 121 19.91 2.28 14.93
C LYS A 121 19.35 1.57 13.69
N SER A 122 18.13 1.01 13.78
CA SER A 122 17.44 0.32 12.70
C SER A 122 15.97 0.72 12.67
N HIS A 123 15.45 1.09 11.50
CA HIS A 123 14.11 1.71 11.36
C HIS A 123 13.13 0.86 10.55
N ASN A 124 12.90 -0.39 10.96
CA ASN A 124 11.90 -1.26 10.32
C ASN A 124 10.62 -1.31 11.16
N ILE A 125 9.46 -1.34 10.50
CA ILE A 125 8.17 -1.68 11.11
C ILE A 125 7.62 -2.86 10.30
N ILE A 126 7.36 -3.97 10.98
CA ILE A 126 6.82 -5.18 10.35
C ILE A 126 5.39 -5.37 10.86
N ILE A 127 4.44 -5.35 9.93
CA ILE A 127 3.05 -5.76 10.20
C ILE A 127 2.95 -7.21 9.74
N ALA A 128 2.86 -8.14 10.70
CA ALA A 128 2.84 -9.58 10.41
C ALA A 128 1.43 -10.14 10.54
N GLN A 129 0.97 -10.83 9.51
CA GLN A 129 -0.23 -11.66 9.54
C GLN A 129 0.15 -13.11 9.86
N PRO A 130 -0.68 -13.87 10.60
CA PRO A 130 -0.48 -15.30 10.79
C PRO A 130 -0.43 -16.03 9.44
N ASN A 131 0.39 -17.09 9.34
CA ASN A 131 0.38 -17.96 8.17
C ASN A 131 -0.81 -18.92 8.22
N ASP A 132 -1.75 -18.71 7.32
CA ASP A 132 -3.00 -19.44 7.13
C ASP A 132 -3.06 -20.13 5.74
N GLY A 133 -1.91 -20.28 5.06
CA GLY A 133 -1.82 -20.94 3.75
C GLY A 133 -1.81 -19.99 2.55
N ASN A 134 -1.66 -18.67 2.76
CA ASN A 134 -1.54 -17.66 1.71
C ASN A 134 -2.71 -17.70 0.71
N ASP A 135 -3.92 -17.90 1.22
CA ASP A 135 -5.14 -18.12 0.42
C ASP A 135 -5.84 -16.84 -0.06
N GLY A 136 -5.36 -15.66 0.36
CA GLY A 136 -5.98 -14.37 0.06
C GLY A 136 -7.14 -13.99 0.99
N SER A 137 -7.40 -14.76 2.05
CA SER A 137 -8.58 -14.56 2.92
C SER A 137 -8.38 -13.46 3.96
N THR A 138 -7.16 -13.21 4.41
CA THR A 138 -6.84 -12.19 5.43
C THR A 138 -6.03 -11.04 4.84
N TYR A 139 -6.23 -9.83 5.37
CA TYR A 139 -5.51 -8.63 4.93
C TYR A 139 -5.29 -7.61 6.06
N PHE A 140 -4.23 -6.80 5.91
CA PHE A 140 -4.15 -5.48 6.52
C PHE A 140 -4.76 -4.44 5.57
N GLY A 141 -5.49 -3.44 6.06
CA GLY A 141 -6.17 -2.49 5.17
C GLY A 141 -6.36 -1.08 5.72
N ILE A 142 -6.54 -0.15 4.79
CA ILE A 142 -6.85 1.26 5.06
C ILE A 142 -8.30 1.51 4.65
N GLN A 143 -9.07 2.12 5.55
CA GLN A 143 -10.51 2.27 5.41
C GLN A 143 -10.97 3.69 5.75
N ASP A 144 -12.07 4.08 5.12
CA ASP A 144 -12.96 5.15 5.57
C ASP A 144 -14.40 4.60 5.70
N ALA A 145 -15.22 5.22 6.53
CA ALA A 145 -16.61 4.83 6.76
C ALA A 145 -17.46 4.89 5.49
N TYR A 146 -17.20 5.86 4.60
CA TYR A 146 -17.97 6.01 3.36
C TYR A 146 -17.47 5.07 2.26
N ASN A 147 -16.15 5.01 2.03
CA ASN A 147 -15.56 4.24 0.93
C ASN A 147 -15.27 2.77 1.26
N GLY A 148 -15.40 2.37 2.52
CA GLY A 148 -14.93 1.06 2.98
C GLY A 148 -13.41 0.93 2.92
N THR A 149 -12.90 -0.30 2.99
CA THR A 149 -11.46 -0.58 2.91
C THR A 149 -10.97 -0.47 1.46
N TRP A 150 -10.30 0.63 1.13
CA TRP A 150 -9.88 0.98 -0.22
C TRP A 150 -8.42 0.61 -0.54
N VAL A 151 -7.60 0.30 0.48
CA VAL A 151 -6.30 -0.37 0.30
C VAL A 151 -6.29 -1.65 1.10
N LYS A 152 -5.86 -2.76 0.49
CA LYS A 152 -5.70 -4.06 1.15
C LYS A 152 -4.36 -4.68 0.78
N PHE A 153 -3.66 -5.20 1.78
CA PHE A 153 -2.47 -6.02 1.64
C PHE A 153 -2.82 -7.42 2.11
N PHE A 154 -3.01 -8.34 1.18
CA PHE A 154 -3.46 -9.71 1.46
C PHE A 154 -2.28 -10.61 1.84
N ASN A 155 -2.58 -11.66 2.61
CA ASN A 155 -1.66 -12.74 3.01
C ASN A 155 -1.05 -13.53 1.82
N ASN A 156 -1.52 -13.32 0.59
CA ASN A 156 -1.02 -13.96 -0.63
C ASN A 156 -0.13 -13.06 -1.49
N ALA A 157 0.47 -12.03 -0.88
CA ALA A 157 1.34 -11.05 -1.53
C ALA A 157 0.67 -10.18 -2.60
N ILE A 158 -0.66 -10.06 -2.57
CA ILE A 158 -1.41 -9.15 -3.43
C ILE A 158 -1.73 -7.87 -2.66
N ALA A 159 -1.45 -6.72 -3.28
CA ALA A 159 -1.96 -5.43 -2.83
C ALA A 159 -3.10 -4.98 -3.77
N ARG A 160 -4.26 -4.63 -3.20
CA ARG A 160 -5.41 -4.10 -3.92
C ARG A 160 -5.62 -2.64 -3.58
N PHE A 161 -5.84 -1.83 -4.62
CA PHE A 161 -6.19 -0.42 -4.52
C PHE A 161 -7.52 -0.18 -5.22
N ASP A 162 -8.59 0.02 -4.46
CA ASP A 162 -9.93 0.30 -4.96
C ASP A 162 -10.05 1.81 -5.23
N GLY A 163 -9.32 2.30 -6.23
CA GLY A 163 -9.22 3.72 -6.54
C GLY A 163 -8.13 4.06 -7.55
N LYS A 164 -7.68 5.32 -7.55
CA LYS A 164 -6.61 5.80 -8.45
C LYS A 164 -5.29 5.92 -7.69
N ILE A 165 -4.22 5.36 -8.24
CA ILE A 165 -2.85 5.62 -7.78
C ILE A 165 -2.30 6.78 -8.60
N LYS A 166 -1.94 7.89 -7.94
CA LYS A 166 -1.22 9.00 -8.56
C LYS A 166 0.25 8.88 -8.19
N ALA A 167 1.10 8.66 -9.18
CA ALA A 167 2.54 8.52 -9.00
C ALA A 167 3.28 9.41 -9.99
N LYS A 168 4.49 9.87 -9.63
CA LYS A 168 5.40 10.53 -10.56
C LYS A 168 6.05 9.53 -11.51
N GLU A 169 6.32 8.33 -11.01
CA GLU A 169 6.97 7.25 -11.74
C GLU A 169 6.47 5.90 -11.21
N VAL A 170 6.38 4.92 -12.11
CA VAL A 170 6.04 3.52 -11.79
C VAL A 170 7.01 2.62 -12.55
N GLU A 171 7.89 1.92 -11.84
CA GLU A 171 8.77 0.91 -12.40
C GLU A 171 8.10 -0.46 -12.30
N VAL A 172 7.86 -1.13 -13.43
CA VAL A 172 7.29 -2.48 -13.49
C VAL A 172 8.36 -3.47 -13.92
N LYS A 173 8.80 -4.34 -13.01
CA LYS A 173 9.73 -5.43 -13.31
C LYS A 173 8.94 -6.69 -13.67
N ALA A 174 8.99 -7.06 -14.95
CA ALA A 174 8.34 -8.26 -15.46
C ALA A 174 9.34 -9.15 -16.20
N ASN A 175 9.04 -10.44 -16.23
CA ASN A 175 9.83 -11.44 -16.96
C ASN A 175 9.39 -11.62 -18.42
N VAL A 176 8.60 -10.68 -18.96
CA VAL A 176 7.99 -10.76 -20.29
C VAL A 176 8.43 -9.54 -21.10
N TRP A 177 9.10 -9.77 -22.22
CA TRP A 177 9.50 -8.73 -23.17
C TRP A 177 9.49 -9.28 -24.60
N ALA A 178 8.92 -8.51 -25.52
CA ALA A 178 8.93 -8.84 -26.94
C ALA A 178 10.30 -8.46 -27.52
N ASP A 179 11.11 -9.47 -27.84
CA ASP A 179 12.38 -9.33 -28.56
C ASP A 179 12.53 -10.52 -29.52
N TYR A 180 11.58 -10.64 -30.43
CA TYR A 180 11.56 -11.74 -31.40
C TYR A 180 11.04 -11.35 -32.78
N VAL A 181 10.36 -10.22 -32.95
CA VAL A 181 9.78 -9.85 -34.25
C VAL A 181 10.86 -9.64 -35.31
N PHE A 182 12.06 -9.20 -34.91
CA PHE A 182 13.20 -9.02 -35.80
C PHE A 182 14.04 -10.29 -36.03
N LYS A 183 13.69 -11.43 -35.42
CA LYS A 183 14.39 -12.70 -35.65
C LYS A 183 14.01 -13.27 -37.01
N LYS A 184 14.94 -13.98 -37.66
CA LYS A 184 14.73 -14.52 -39.02
C LYS A 184 13.61 -15.54 -39.10
N GLU A 185 13.35 -16.23 -38.00
CA GLU A 185 12.33 -17.26 -37.87
C GLU A 185 10.93 -16.67 -37.61
N TYR A 186 10.83 -15.35 -37.37
CA TYR A 186 9.55 -14.71 -37.14
C TYR A 186 8.71 -14.68 -38.42
N GLN A 187 7.55 -15.32 -38.36
CA GLN A 187 6.61 -15.34 -39.46
C GLN A 187 5.71 -14.10 -39.38
N LEU A 188 6.15 -13.02 -40.02
CA LEU A 188 5.34 -11.83 -40.19
C LEU A 188 4.13 -12.17 -41.07
N LYS A 189 2.93 -11.94 -40.54
CA LYS A 189 1.68 -12.12 -41.30
C LYS A 189 1.62 -11.15 -42.47
N SER A 190 0.89 -11.48 -43.53
CA SER A 190 0.64 -10.50 -44.59
C SER A 190 -0.39 -9.45 -44.13
N LEU A 191 -0.40 -8.27 -44.76
CA LEU A 191 -1.40 -7.25 -44.44
C LEU A 191 -2.83 -7.72 -44.79
N GLU A 192 -2.98 -8.56 -45.80
CA GLU A 192 -4.25 -9.19 -46.17
C GLU A 192 -4.73 -10.18 -45.10
N GLU A 193 -3.82 -10.95 -44.50
CA GLU A 193 -4.15 -11.85 -43.38
C GLU A 193 -4.55 -11.05 -42.13
N VAL A 194 -3.85 -9.95 -41.86
CA VAL A 194 -4.16 -9.04 -40.75
C VAL A 194 -5.52 -8.37 -40.98
N GLU A 195 -5.80 -7.86 -42.18
CA GLU A 195 -7.09 -7.29 -42.56
C GLU A 195 -8.22 -8.29 -42.39
N LYS A 196 -8.04 -9.52 -42.90
CA LYS A 196 -9.00 -10.60 -42.72
C LYS A 196 -9.28 -10.86 -41.24
N HIS A 197 -8.24 -10.93 -40.40
CA HIS A 197 -8.41 -11.12 -38.96
C HIS A 197 -9.18 -9.97 -38.31
N ILE A 198 -8.88 -8.72 -38.66
CA ILE A 198 -9.59 -7.55 -38.13
C ILE A 198 -11.06 -7.60 -38.56
N ASN A 199 -11.36 -7.95 -39.82
CA ASN A 199 -12.74 -8.06 -40.32
C ASN A 199 -13.52 -9.18 -39.62
N GLU A 200 -12.86 -10.29 -39.27
CA GLU A 200 -13.49 -11.44 -38.60
C GLU A 200 -13.61 -11.27 -37.08
N LYS A 201 -12.66 -10.60 -36.43
CA LYS A 201 -12.52 -10.55 -34.96
C LYS A 201 -12.73 -9.17 -34.35
N GLY A 202 -12.59 -8.10 -35.13
CA GLY A 202 -12.77 -6.72 -34.68
C GLY A 202 -11.60 -6.14 -33.87
N HIS A 203 -10.45 -6.82 -33.84
CA HIS A 203 -9.24 -6.35 -33.14
C HIS A 203 -7.97 -6.91 -33.79
N LEU A 204 -6.81 -6.40 -33.39
CA LEU A 204 -5.52 -6.89 -33.88
C LEU A 204 -5.19 -8.30 -33.34
N PRO A 205 -4.43 -9.12 -34.10
CA PRO A 205 -3.91 -10.38 -33.60
C PRO A 205 -3.11 -10.20 -32.30
N ASN A 206 -3.21 -11.16 -31.39
CA ASN A 206 -2.51 -11.21 -30.09
C ASN A 206 -2.87 -10.09 -29.08
N ILE A 207 -3.76 -9.15 -29.45
CA ILE A 207 -4.27 -8.10 -28.55
C ILE A 207 -5.59 -8.57 -27.94
N PRO A 208 -5.78 -8.46 -26.61
CA PRO A 208 -7.05 -8.84 -25.96
C PRO A 208 -8.20 -7.95 -26.43
N THR A 209 -9.42 -8.50 -26.39
CA THR A 209 -10.62 -7.73 -26.75
C THR A 209 -10.98 -6.72 -25.68
N ALA A 210 -11.73 -5.67 -26.05
CA ALA A 210 -12.24 -4.70 -25.08
C ALA A 210 -13.06 -5.36 -23.96
N GLN A 211 -13.84 -6.40 -24.29
CA GLN A 211 -14.61 -7.16 -23.30
C GLN A 211 -13.69 -7.89 -22.32
N GLN A 212 -12.64 -8.57 -22.80
CA GLN A 212 -11.69 -9.27 -21.93
C GLN A 212 -10.96 -8.30 -20.99
N VAL A 213 -10.63 -7.10 -21.47
CA VAL A 213 -9.99 -6.04 -20.68
C VAL A 213 -10.93 -5.51 -19.59
N LEU A 214 -12.22 -5.33 -19.90
CA LEU A 214 -13.21 -4.85 -18.92
C LEU A 214 -13.52 -5.90 -17.84
N GLU A 215 -13.56 -7.18 -18.22
CA GLU A 215 -13.88 -8.28 -17.30
C GLU A 215 -12.69 -8.65 -16.40
N ASN A 216 -11.48 -8.75 -16.96
CA ASN A 216 -10.33 -9.34 -16.25
C ASN A 216 -9.22 -8.32 -15.93
N GLY A 217 -9.33 -7.09 -16.42
CA GLY A 217 -8.24 -6.12 -16.38
C GLY A 217 -7.10 -6.47 -17.34
N ILE A 218 -5.97 -5.77 -17.20
CA ILE A 218 -4.74 -6.03 -17.96
C ILE A 218 -3.52 -6.09 -17.05
N ASN A 219 -2.60 -7.00 -17.36
CA ASN A 219 -1.25 -6.90 -16.88
C ASN A 219 -0.51 -5.82 -17.70
N VAL A 220 -0.09 -4.73 -17.05
CA VAL A 220 0.53 -3.58 -17.72
C VAL A 220 1.81 -3.97 -18.46
N ALA A 221 2.64 -4.85 -17.89
CA ALA A 221 3.88 -5.27 -18.54
C ALA A 221 3.62 -6.13 -19.78
N GLU A 222 2.69 -7.08 -19.68
CA GLU A 222 2.30 -7.93 -20.81
C GLU A 222 1.68 -7.09 -21.94
N MET A 223 0.82 -6.14 -21.60
CA MET A 223 0.20 -5.26 -22.59
C MET A 223 1.26 -4.39 -23.28
N ASN A 224 2.20 -3.80 -22.53
CA ASN A 224 3.30 -3.03 -23.11
C ASN A 224 4.18 -3.89 -24.03
N SER A 225 4.46 -5.14 -23.65
CA SER A 225 5.19 -6.09 -24.49
C SER A 225 4.44 -6.40 -25.79
N LYS A 226 3.13 -6.63 -25.72
CA LYS A 226 2.27 -6.86 -26.90
C LYS A 226 2.20 -5.63 -27.81
N LEU A 227 2.13 -4.42 -27.24
CA LEU A 227 2.16 -3.19 -28.01
C LEU A 227 3.52 -3.00 -28.72
N LEU A 228 4.62 -3.34 -28.05
CA LEU A 228 5.95 -3.32 -28.66
C LEU A 228 6.03 -4.29 -29.86
N GLU A 229 5.54 -5.52 -29.72
CA GLU A 229 5.44 -6.48 -30.85
C GLU A 229 4.72 -5.84 -32.05
N LYS A 230 3.59 -5.15 -31.83
CA LYS A 230 2.85 -4.50 -32.93
C LYS A 230 3.60 -3.31 -33.53
N ILE A 231 4.33 -2.54 -32.73
CA ILE A 231 5.19 -1.46 -33.23
C ILE A 231 6.32 -2.03 -34.11
N GLU A 232 6.92 -3.14 -33.72
CA GLU A 232 7.97 -3.81 -34.49
C GLU A 232 7.42 -4.37 -35.82
N GLU A 233 6.24 -5.02 -35.81
CA GLU A 233 5.57 -5.47 -37.03
C GLU A 233 5.25 -4.31 -37.98
N LEU A 234 4.66 -3.22 -37.46
CA LEU A 234 4.39 -2.01 -38.23
C LEU A 234 5.66 -1.41 -38.83
N THR A 235 6.79 -1.50 -38.11
CA THR A 235 8.09 -1.07 -38.61
C THR A 235 8.54 -1.94 -39.78
N LEU A 236 8.37 -3.27 -39.72
CA LEU A 236 8.68 -4.17 -40.84
C LEU A 236 7.81 -3.89 -42.07
N TYR A 237 6.50 -3.72 -41.90
CA TYR A 237 5.61 -3.34 -43.01
C TYR A 237 6.00 -2.00 -43.63
N SER A 238 6.36 -1.02 -42.81
CA SER A 238 6.81 0.30 -43.29
C SER A 238 8.12 0.24 -44.08
N ILE A 239 9.07 -0.59 -43.63
CA ILE A 239 10.32 -0.85 -44.36
C ILE A 239 10.01 -1.47 -45.73
N GLU A 240 9.12 -2.46 -45.78
CA GLU A 240 8.74 -3.12 -47.03
C GLU A 240 8.01 -2.16 -47.98
N GLN A 241 7.07 -1.39 -47.46
CA GLN A 241 6.36 -0.36 -48.23
C GLN A 241 7.33 0.68 -48.82
N ASN A 242 8.33 1.14 -48.04
CA ASN A 242 9.34 2.08 -48.54
C ASN A 242 10.20 1.48 -49.66
N LYS A 243 10.52 0.17 -49.61
CA LYS A 243 11.22 -0.49 -50.71
C LYS A 243 10.36 -0.51 -51.98
N GLN A 244 9.08 -0.86 -51.86
CA GLN A 244 8.15 -0.86 -52.99
C GLN A 244 8.00 0.54 -53.60
N LEU A 245 7.88 1.58 -52.78
CA LEU A 245 7.82 2.96 -53.26
C LEU A 245 9.06 3.38 -54.04
N LYS A 246 10.25 3.01 -53.55
CA LYS A 246 11.52 3.28 -54.28
C LYS A 246 11.59 2.53 -55.60
N PHE A 247 11.15 1.27 -55.61
CA PHE A 247 11.09 0.48 -56.84
C PHE A 247 10.14 1.10 -57.87
N GLN A 248 8.93 1.46 -57.44
CA GLN A 248 7.94 2.13 -58.28
C GLN A 248 8.44 3.49 -58.78
N ALA A 249 9.18 4.25 -57.97
CA ALA A 249 9.74 5.53 -58.37
C ALA A 249 10.77 5.39 -59.51
N GLU A 250 11.65 4.38 -59.43
CA GLU A 250 12.60 4.08 -60.52
C GLU A 250 11.87 3.57 -61.77
N GLU A 251 10.86 2.72 -61.62
CA GLU A 251 10.04 2.27 -62.76
C GLU A 251 9.33 3.44 -63.45
N ILE A 252 8.70 4.34 -62.69
CA ILE A 252 8.06 5.56 -63.21
C ILE A 252 9.09 6.43 -63.95
N LYS A 253 10.31 6.55 -63.43
CA LYS A 253 11.39 7.30 -64.08
C LYS A 253 11.81 6.68 -65.42
N MET A 254 11.92 5.35 -65.49
CA MET A 254 12.22 4.65 -66.75
C MET A 254 11.09 4.82 -67.77
N LEU A 255 9.83 4.65 -67.34
CA LEU A 255 8.66 4.80 -68.20
C LEU A 255 8.54 6.23 -68.75
N ARG A 256 8.83 7.26 -67.94
CA ARG A 256 8.86 8.66 -68.40
C ARG A 256 9.91 8.87 -69.48
N LYS A 257 11.13 8.33 -69.31
CA LYS A 257 12.18 8.43 -70.32
C LYS A 257 11.78 7.75 -71.64
N GLN A 258 11.21 6.55 -71.57
CA GLN A 258 10.69 5.86 -72.76
C GLN A 258 9.58 6.66 -73.46
N SER A 259 8.69 7.30 -72.69
CA SER A 259 7.65 8.16 -73.24
C SER A 259 8.22 9.39 -73.95
N GLU A 260 9.28 10.00 -73.42
CA GLU A 260 9.97 11.14 -74.05
C GLU A 260 10.64 10.74 -75.37
N GLU A 261 11.41 9.64 -75.37
CA GLU A 261 12.05 9.10 -76.58
C GLU A 261 11.02 8.77 -77.68
N LEU A 262 9.86 8.22 -77.29
CA LEU A 262 8.79 7.88 -78.23
C LEU A 262 8.10 9.13 -78.81
N GLN A 263 7.94 10.19 -78.01
CA GLN A 263 7.44 11.48 -78.50
C GLN A 263 8.40 12.12 -79.50
N GLU A 264 9.70 12.07 -79.23
CA GLU A 264 10.73 12.58 -80.13
C GLU A 264 10.74 11.82 -81.46
N LEU A 265 10.72 10.49 -81.40
CA LEU A 265 10.63 9.64 -82.59
C LEU A 265 9.36 9.95 -83.41
N LYS A 266 8.22 10.14 -82.75
CA LYS A 266 6.97 10.52 -83.42
C LYS A 266 7.08 11.86 -84.13
N SER A 267 7.73 12.85 -83.52
CA SER A 267 7.97 14.16 -84.13
C SER A 267 8.86 14.03 -85.38
N GLN A 268 9.95 13.27 -85.29
CA GLN A 268 10.85 13.03 -86.44
C GLN A 268 10.11 12.34 -87.60
N VAL A 269 9.28 11.33 -87.31
CA VAL A 269 8.46 10.65 -88.33
C VAL A 269 7.46 11.61 -88.98
N GLN A 270 6.80 12.48 -88.21
CA GLN A 270 5.89 13.49 -88.77
C GLN A 270 6.61 14.48 -89.68
N GLN A 271 7.81 14.91 -89.30
CA GLN A 271 8.64 15.80 -90.12
C GLN A 271 9.04 15.15 -91.44
N LEU A 272 9.44 13.88 -91.42
CA LEU A 272 9.75 13.09 -92.62
C LEU A 272 8.54 12.87 -93.54
N LEU A 273 7.35 12.68 -92.98
CA LEU A 273 6.11 12.56 -93.76
C LEU A 273 5.70 13.89 -94.40
N SER A 274 5.99 15.03 -93.75
CA SER A 274 5.70 16.36 -94.29
C SER A 274 6.64 16.82 -95.41
N THR A 275 7.87 16.30 -95.46
CA THR A 275 8.88 16.62 -96.49
C THR A 275 8.78 15.74 -97.74
N LYS A 276 7.91 14.72 -97.73
CA LYS A 276 7.65 13.81 -98.86
C LYS A 276 6.39 14.16 -99.68
N LYS A 277 5.73 15.29 -99.40
CA LYS A 277 4.69 15.89 -100.23
C LYS A 277 5.26 17.01 -101.08
#